data_AF-A0A4R5JXH9-F1
#
_entry.id   AF-A0A4R5JXH9-F1
#
_cell.length_a   1.000
_cell.length_b   1.000
_cell.length_c   1.000
_cell.angle_alpha   90.00
_cell.angle_beta   90.00
_cell.angle_gamma   90.00
#
_symmetry.space_group_name_H-M   'P 1'
#
loop_
_entity.id
_entity.type
_entity.pdbx_description
1 polymer ?
#
loop_
_entity_poly.entity_id
_entity_poly.type
_entity_poly.pdbx_seq_one_letter_code
_entity_poly.pdbx_strand_id
1 'polypeptide(L)' 'MESRVELFARIRRDARVEGLSVRALAARHGVHRRTVRQALESAAPPERKP' A
#
# COMPACT_ATOMS: atom_id res chain seq x y z
N MET A 1 8.58 -3.63 14.03
CA MET A 1 8.67 -2.49 13.09
C MET A 1 8.38 -3.04 11.71
N GLU A 2 7.13 -2.97 11.24
CA GLU A 2 6.82 -3.43 9.87
C GLU A 2 7.55 -2.52 8.88
N SER A 3 8.31 -3.13 7.98
CA SER A 3 9.02 -2.38 6.97
C SER A 3 8.01 -1.77 6.00
N ARG A 4 8.32 -0.60 5.44
CA ARG A 4 7.44 0.06 4.45
C ARG A 4 7.23 -0.83 3.21
N VAL A 5 8.15 -1.75 2.94
CA VAL A 5 8.08 -2.75 1.87
C VAL A 5 6.99 -3.78 2.16
N GLU A 6 6.91 -4.30 3.38
CA GLU A 6 5.85 -5.26 3.78
C GLU A 6 4.47 -4.64 3.70
N LEU A 7 4.32 -3.38 4.12
CA LEU A 7 3.07 -2.64 3.98
C LEU A 7 2.62 -2.55 2.52
N PHE A 8 3.55 -2.22 1.61
CA PHE A 8 3.27 -2.15 0.17
C PHE A 8 2.90 -3.53 -0.40
N ALA A 9 3.56 -4.60 0.05
CA ALA A 9 3.24 -5.96 -0.36
C ALA A 9 1.83 -6.38 0.08
N ARG A 10 1.43 -6.06 1.32
CA ARG A 10 0.08 -6.35 1.84
C ARG A 10 -1.00 -5.60 1.05
N ILE A 11 -0.80 -4.31 0.79
CA ILE A 11 -1.76 -3.52 -0.01
C ILE A 11 -1.97 -4.15 -1.40
N ARG A 12 -0.90 -4.55 -2.09
CA ARG A 12 -1.01 -5.21 -3.41
C ARG A 12 -1.69 -6.56 -3.34
N ARG A 13 -1.41 -7.34 -2.29
CA ARG A 13 -2.06 -8.64 -2.06
C ARG A 13 -3.55 -8.46 -1.85
N ASP A 14 -3.95 -7.57 -0.95
CA ASP A 14 -5.36 -7.33 -0.62
C ASP A 14 -6.12 -6.73 -1.82
N ALA A 15 -5.48 -5.86 -2.61
CA ALA A 15 -6.05 -5.37 -3.86
C ALA A 15 -6.32 -6.49 -4.88
N ARG A 16 -5.41 -7.46 -5.01
CA ARG A 16 -5.55 -8.59 -5.95
C ARG A 16 -6.51 -9.67 -5.45
N VAL A 17 -6.45 -10.00 -4.17
CA VAL A 17 -7.22 -11.11 -3.57
C VAL A 17 -8.65 -10.69 -3.32
N GLU A 18 -8.86 -9.50 -2.75
CA GLU A 18 -10.19 -9.06 -2.31
C GLU A 18 -10.84 -8.06 -3.28
N GLY A 19 -10.12 -7.59 -4.32
CA GLY A 19 -10.66 -6.65 -5.30
C GLY A 19 -11.05 -5.29 -4.70
N LEU A 20 -10.48 -4.94 -3.54
CA LEU A 20 -10.86 -3.75 -2.79
C LEU A 20 -10.50 -2.46 -3.52
N SER A 21 -11.40 -1.47 -3.45
CA SER A 21 -11.13 -0.13 -3.94
C SER A 21 -10.00 0.54 -3.14
N VAL A 22 -9.34 1.54 -3.75
CA VAL A 22 -8.29 2.35 -3.10
C VAL A 22 -8.75 2.94 -1.76
N ARG A 23 -10.03 3.31 -1.64
CA ARG A 23 -10.60 3.86 -0.41
C ARG A 23 -10.72 2.79 0.68
N ALA A 24 -11.15 1.58 0.33
CA ALA A 24 -11.25 0.48 1.28
C ALA A 24 -9.88 0.02 1.77
N LEU A 25 -8.89 -0.08 0.87
CA LEU A 25 -7.50 -0.40 1.22
C LEU A 25 -6.89 0.65 2.16
N ALA A 26 -7.14 1.94 1.90
CA ALA A 26 -6.68 3.02 2.76
C ALA A 26 -7.22 2.90 4.19
N ALA A 27 -8.53 2.61 4.33
CA ALA A 27 -9.16 2.41 5.63
C ALA A 27 -8.63 1.16 6.35
N ARG A 28 -8.50 0.03 5.64
CA ARG A 28 -8.03 -1.26 6.18
C ARG A 28 -6.60 -1.20 6.70
N HIS A 29 -5.71 -0.57 5.94
CA HIS A 29 -4.28 -0.49 6.31
C HIS A 29 -3.92 0.78 7.09
N GLY A 30 -4.90 1.66 7.37
CA GLY A 30 -4.67 2.91 8.11
C GLY A 30 -3.74 3.90 7.39
N VAL A 31 -3.69 3.86 6.06
CA VAL A 31 -2.79 4.69 5.24
C VAL A 31 -3.57 5.68 4.38
N HIS A 32 -2.90 6.73 3.93
CA HIS A 32 -3.50 7.65 2.98
C HIS A 32 -3.72 6.99 1.61
N ARG A 33 -4.76 7.39 0.88
CA ARG A 33 -5.06 6.89 -0.48
C ARG A 33 -3.88 7.08 -1.44
N ARG A 34 -3.04 8.09 -1.21
CA ARG A 34 -1.80 8.32 -1.97
C ARG A 34 -0.79 7.19 -1.78
N THR A 35 -0.64 6.67 -0.57
CA THR A 35 0.23 5.53 -0.27
C THR A 35 -0.27 4.26 -0.95
N VAL A 36 -1.60 4.06 -0.97
CA VAL A 36 -2.21 2.93 -1.68
C VAL A 36 -1.93 3.01 -3.18
N ARG A 37 -2.13 4.17 -3.81
CA ARG A 37 -1.80 4.38 -5.23
C ARG A 37 -0.33 4.08 -5.51
N GLN A 38 0.57 4.62 -4.69
CA GLN A 38 2.01 4.32 -4.81
C GLN A 38 2.32 2.83 -4.68
N ALA A 39 1.65 2.11 -3.77
CA ALA A 39 1.85 0.68 -3.61
C ALA A 39 1.30 -0.15 -4.78
N LEU A 40 0.26 0.34 -5.45
CA LEU A 40 -0.28 -0.31 -6.65
C LEU A 40 0.58 -0.02 -7.90
N GLU A 41 1.16 1.19 -7.97
CA GLU A 41 2.04 1.62 -9.08
C GLU A 41 3.47 1.06 -8.95
N SER A 42 3.99 0.92 -7.72
CA SER A 42 5.35 0.47 -7.44
C SER A 42 5.38 -0.58 -6.34
N ALA A 43 6.14 -1.65 -6.57
CA ALA A 43 6.40 -2.68 -5.57
C ALA A 43 7.27 -2.18 -4.41
N ALA A 44 8.16 -1.22 -4.69
CA ALA A 44 9.08 -0.65 -3.72
C ALA A 44 8.56 0.72 -3.26
N PRO A 45 8.55 1.00 -1.94
CA PRO A 45 8.26 2.33 -1.45
C PRO A 45 9.34 3.31 -1.92
N PRO A 46 8.99 4.58 -2.16
CA PRO A 46 9.97 5.58 -2.54
C PRO A 46 11.05 5.69 -1.45
N GLU A 47 12.30 5.84 -1.88
CA GLU A 47 13.41 6.10 -0.99
C GLU A 47 13.08 7.33 -0.14
N ARG A 48 13.26 7.20 1.19
CA ARG A 48 13.11 8.35 2.07
C ARG A 48 14.23 9.31 1.71
N LYS A 49 13.87 10.56 1.37
CA LYS A 49 14.89 11.62 1.34
C LYS A 49 15.56 11.67 2.72
N PRO A 50 16.90 11.74 2.77
CA PRO A 50 17.62 11.98 4.02
C PRO A 50 17.22 13.34 4.63
#